data_AF-A0A5C5S6Z6-F1
#
_entry.id   AF-A0A5C5S6Z6-F1
#
_cell.length_a   1.000
_cell.length_b   1.000
_cell.length_c   1.000
_cell.angle_alpha   90.00
_cell.angle_beta   90.00
_cell.angle_gamma   90.00
#
_symmetry.space_group_name_H-M   'P 1'
#
loop_
_entity.id
_entity.type
_entity.pdbx_description
1 polymer ?
#
loop_
_entity_poly.entity_id
_entity_poly.type
_entity_poly.pdbx_seq_one_letter_code
_entity_poly.pdbx_strand_id
1 'polypeptide(L)'
;MSTVGQPRTAAEIQQDWDTNPRWKGITREYTAEQVAELQGSVVEENTLARRGAEILWDGVTKGDGSYINALGALTGNMAVQQVRAGLKAIYLSGWQVAGDANLSGHTYPDQSLYPANSVPSVVRRINNAMLRADEIARVEGDKSVDNWVVPIVADGEAGFGGALNVYELQKAMIAAGAAGTHWEDQLASEKKCGHLGGKVLIPTQQHIRTLTSARLAADVANTPTVVIARTDAEAATLITSDVDDRDKPFVTGERTAEGFYNIKNGIEPCIARAKAYAPYADMIWMETGVPDLEVAKKFAEGVKAEFPDQLLSYNCSPSFNWKQALDDATIAKFQKELGAMGFTFQFITLAGFHALNHSMFDLAYGYAREGMTAYVDLQEREFASEARGYTATKHQREVGAGYFDRIATTVDPNTSTAALKGSTEEGQFH
;
A
#
# COMPACT_ATOMS: atom_id res chain seq x y z
N MET A 1 18.62 -22.74 -27.52
CA MET A 1 17.47 -22.08 -26.86
C MET A 1 17.95 -20.75 -26.29
N SER A 2 17.05 -19.78 -26.10
CA SER A 2 17.39 -18.48 -25.50
C SER A 2 17.81 -18.65 -24.03
N THR A 3 18.66 -17.76 -23.51
CA THR A 3 19.02 -17.66 -22.08
C THR A 3 18.26 -16.56 -21.34
N VAL A 4 17.44 -15.78 -22.05
CA VAL A 4 16.64 -14.70 -21.46
C VAL A 4 15.57 -15.31 -20.52
N GLY A 5 15.53 -14.81 -19.28
CA GLY A 5 14.60 -15.28 -18.26
C GLY A 5 14.94 -16.65 -17.70
N GLN A 6 16.17 -17.16 -17.88
CA GLN A 6 16.57 -18.43 -17.29
C GLN A 6 16.44 -18.38 -15.75
N PRO A 7 15.74 -19.34 -15.11
CA PRO A 7 15.58 -19.39 -13.66
C PRO A 7 16.93 -19.53 -12.95
N ARG A 8 17.02 -18.99 -11.73
CA ARG A 8 18.14 -19.28 -10.82
C ARG A 8 18.07 -20.76 -10.40
N THR A 9 19.23 -21.37 -10.23
CA THR A 9 19.34 -22.68 -9.59
C THR A 9 19.01 -22.58 -8.10
N ALA A 10 18.62 -23.70 -7.49
CA ALA A 10 18.39 -23.76 -6.04
C ALA A 10 19.62 -23.31 -5.23
N ALA A 11 20.83 -23.63 -5.70
CA ALA A 11 22.08 -23.19 -5.05
C ALA A 11 22.26 -21.66 -5.09
N GLU A 12 21.94 -21.01 -6.21
CA GLU A 12 21.99 -19.54 -6.33
C GLU A 12 20.93 -18.85 -5.46
N ILE A 13 19.73 -19.44 -5.36
CA ILE A 13 18.67 -18.94 -4.48
C ILE A 13 19.11 -19.06 -3.01
N GLN A 14 19.60 -20.23 -2.61
CA GLN A 14 20.07 -20.47 -1.24
C GLN A 14 21.24 -19.54 -0.88
N GLN A 15 22.20 -19.36 -1.79
CA GLN A 15 23.33 -18.44 -1.58
C GLN A 15 22.85 -16.99 -1.35
N ASP A 16 21.87 -16.51 -2.13
CA ASP A 16 21.26 -15.19 -1.91
C ASP A 16 20.59 -15.12 -0.54
N TRP A 17 19.79 -16.13 -0.16
CA TRP A 17 19.16 -16.18 1.18
C TRP A 17 20.16 -16.16 2.34
N ASP A 18 21.29 -16.87 2.20
CA ASP A 18 22.30 -16.99 3.25
C ASP A 18 23.16 -15.72 3.41
N THR A 19 23.38 -14.97 2.32
CA THR A 19 24.40 -13.90 2.28
C THR A 19 23.84 -12.50 2.12
N ASN A 20 22.63 -12.34 1.57
CA ASN A 20 22.04 -11.04 1.35
C ASN A 20 21.39 -10.51 2.66
N PRO A 21 21.82 -9.33 3.18
CA PRO A 21 21.30 -8.79 4.43
C PRO A 21 19.79 -8.49 4.39
N ARG A 22 19.18 -8.38 3.21
CA ARG A 22 17.72 -8.26 3.03
C ARG A 22 16.95 -9.39 3.71
N TRP A 23 17.54 -10.57 3.84
CA TRP A 23 16.89 -11.77 4.39
C TRP A 23 17.25 -12.05 5.86
N LYS A 24 18.03 -11.18 6.51
CA LYS A 24 18.38 -11.33 7.92
C LYS A 24 17.10 -11.41 8.77
N GLY A 25 16.93 -12.51 9.50
CA GLY A 25 15.79 -12.73 10.39
C GLY A 25 14.52 -13.24 9.71
N ILE A 26 14.53 -13.45 8.38
CA ILE A 26 13.38 -13.99 7.64
C ILE A 26 13.42 -15.51 7.61
N THR A 27 12.39 -16.14 8.16
CA THR A 27 12.15 -17.58 8.12
C THR A 27 11.33 -17.98 6.89
N ARG A 28 11.71 -19.10 6.28
CA ARG A 28 10.98 -19.77 5.20
C ARG A 28 10.71 -21.22 5.62
N GLU A 29 9.44 -21.63 5.53
CA GLU A 29 9.01 -23.02 5.81
C GLU A 29 9.16 -23.95 4.59
N TYR A 30 9.87 -23.46 3.56
CA TYR A 30 10.11 -24.13 2.29
C TYR A 30 11.56 -23.91 1.87
N THR A 31 12.04 -24.72 0.94
CA THR A 31 13.44 -24.72 0.51
C THR A 31 13.66 -24.01 -0.82
N ALA A 32 14.92 -23.69 -1.13
CA ALA A 32 15.31 -23.10 -2.40
C ALA A 32 15.00 -24.03 -3.59
N GLU A 33 15.06 -25.35 -3.40
CA GLU A 33 14.69 -26.35 -4.40
C GLU A 33 13.21 -26.27 -4.75
N GLN A 34 12.33 -26.11 -3.75
CA GLN A 34 10.89 -25.98 -3.97
C GLN A 34 10.57 -24.68 -4.74
N VAL A 35 11.30 -23.59 -4.49
CA VAL A 35 11.16 -22.35 -5.27
C VAL A 35 11.59 -22.59 -6.72
N ALA A 36 12.76 -23.20 -6.93
CA ALA A 36 13.28 -23.48 -8.28
C ALA A 36 12.34 -24.42 -9.08
N GLU A 37 11.74 -25.41 -8.43
CA GLU A 37 10.76 -26.33 -9.05
C GLU A 37 9.51 -25.60 -9.55
N LEU A 38 9.07 -24.56 -8.83
CA LEU A 38 7.87 -23.79 -9.14
C LEU A 38 8.09 -22.67 -10.18
N GLN A 39 9.32 -22.40 -10.60
CA GLN A 39 9.65 -21.32 -11.55
C GLN A 39 9.45 -21.71 -13.03
N GLY A 40 9.25 -22.99 -13.33
CA GLY A 40 9.21 -23.46 -14.72
C GLY A 40 10.55 -23.25 -15.44
N SER A 41 10.52 -23.02 -16.75
CA SER A 41 11.73 -22.83 -17.57
C SER A 41 12.07 -21.38 -17.90
N VAL A 42 11.19 -20.43 -17.55
CA VAL A 42 11.34 -18.99 -17.81
C VAL A 42 10.73 -18.20 -16.65
N VAL A 43 11.51 -17.28 -16.07
CA VAL A 43 11.08 -16.31 -15.07
C VAL A 43 10.97 -14.93 -15.72
N GLU A 44 9.78 -14.33 -15.67
CA GLU A 44 9.54 -12.96 -16.12
C GLU A 44 10.19 -11.96 -15.16
N GLU A 45 10.93 -10.98 -15.70
CA GLU A 45 11.50 -9.91 -14.89
C GLU A 45 10.41 -8.88 -14.51
N ASN A 46 10.26 -8.64 -13.21
CA ASN A 46 9.27 -7.71 -12.66
C ASN A 46 9.95 -6.39 -12.24
N THR A 47 10.46 -5.64 -13.21
CA THR A 47 11.32 -4.46 -13.00
C THR A 47 10.77 -3.46 -11.98
N LEU A 48 9.48 -3.12 -12.07
CA LEU A 48 8.87 -2.12 -11.17
C LEU A 48 8.71 -2.65 -9.74
N ALA A 49 8.36 -3.93 -9.59
CA ALA A 49 8.26 -4.56 -8.27
C ALA A 49 9.64 -4.66 -7.60
N ARG A 50 10.67 -5.12 -8.34
CA ARG A 50 12.04 -5.18 -7.82
C ARG A 50 12.54 -3.81 -7.39
N ARG A 51 12.50 -2.83 -8.30
CA ARG A 51 12.96 -1.45 -8.02
C ARG A 51 12.20 -0.81 -6.87
N GLY A 52 10.87 -0.96 -6.86
CA GLY A 52 10.03 -0.43 -5.80
C GLY A 52 10.37 -1.06 -4.45
N ALA A 53 10.48 -2.38 -4.38
CA ALA A 53 10.78 -3.11 -3.15
C ALA A 53 12.15 -2.74 -2.56
N GLU A 54 13.18 -2.60 -3.41
CA GLU A 54 14.52 -2.17 -3.00
C GLU A 54 14.50 -0.73 -2.45
N ILE A 55 13.87 0.22 -3.14
CA ILE A 55 13.73 1.61 -2.68
C ILE A 55 12.95 1.69 -1.35
N LEU A 56 11.86 0.91 -1.24
CA LEU A 56 11.07 0.85 -0.02
C LEU A 56 11.91 0.34 1.14
N TRP A 57 12.60 -0.78 0.95
CA TRP A 57 13.45 -1.39 1.96
C TRP A 57 14.55 -0.44 2.44
N ASP A 58 15.28 0.19 1.51
CA ASP A 58 16.31 1.18 1.82
C ASP A 58 15.75 2.36 2.64
N GLY A 59 14.51 2.77 2.35
CA GLY A 59 13.88 3.89 3.05
C GLY A 59 13.39 3.52 4.46
N VAL A 60 12.82 2.33 4.66
CA VAL A 60 12.27 1.91 5.97
C VAL A 60 13.33 1.34 6.92
N THR A 61 14.55 1.07 6.43
CA THR A 61 15.65 0.51 7.22
C THR A 61 16.75 1.51 7.58
N LYS A 62 16.57 2.81 7.27
CA LYS A 62 17.60 3.85 7.51
C LYS A 62 18.12 3.93 8.95
N GLY A 63 17.34 3.47 9.94
CA GLY A 63 17.65 3.63 11.35
C GLY A 63 17.18 4.99 11.86
N ASP A 64 17.76 5.51 12.95
CA ASP A 64 17.64 6.90 13.46
C ASP A 64 16.25 7.49 13.81
N GLY A 65 15.17 6.72 13.70
CA GLY A 65 13.80 7.19 13.96
C GLY A 65 13.15 7.87 12.74
N SER A 66 13.81 7.85 11.59
CA SER A 66 13.20 8.23 10.30
C SER A 66 12.08 7.26 9.89
N TYR A 67 11.15 7.79 9.09
CA TYR A 67 10.00 7.06 8.59
C TYR A 67 9.65 7.52 7.17
N ILE A 68 8.98 6.64 6.42
CA ILE A 68 8.29 6.98 5.18
C ILE A 68 6.81 7.13 5.50
N ASN A 69 6.23 8.27 5.15
CA ASN A 69 4.79 8.46 5.18
C ASN A 69 4.15 8.43 3.78
N ALA A 70 2.90 7.97 3.72
CA ALA A 70 2.14 7.84 2.49
C ALA A 70 0.66 8.19 2.69
N LEU A 71 -0.03 8.46 1.58
CA LEU A 71 -1.47 8.71 1.53
C LEU A 71 -2.13 7.67 0.63
N GLY A 72 -3.33 7.23 1.01
CA GLY A 72 -4.15 6.35 0.17
C GLY A 72 -4.49 6.99 -1.18
N ALA A 73 -4.07 6.37 -2.28
CA ALA A 73 -4.39 6.75 -3.64
C ALA A 73 -5.28 5.69 -4.32
N LEU A 74 -6.41 6.13 -4.87
CA LEU A 74 -7.34 5.29 -5.64
C LEU A 74 -7.33 5.58 -7.14
N THR A 75 -6.59 6.60 -7.58
CA THR A 75 -6.37 6.93 -8.99
C THR A 75 -4.90 7.20 -9.29
N GLY A 76 -4.53 7.12 -10.57
CA GLY A 76 -3.19 7.46 -11.02
C GLY A 76 -2.81 8.93 -10.80
N ASN A 77 -3.74 9.87 -11.04
CA ASN A 77 -3.48 11.30 -10.87
C ASN A 77 -3.28 11.67 -9.39
N MET A 78 -3.98 11.02 -8.45
CA MET A 78 -3.70 11.19 -7.03
C MET A 78 -2.26 10.83 -6.71
N ALA A 79 -1.76 9.69 -7.19
CA ALA A 79 -0.39 9.28 -6.96
C ALA A 79 0.63 10.24 -7.59
N VAL A 80 0.39 10.71 -8.82
CA VAL A 80 1.25 11.73 -9.46
C VAL A 80 1.33 13.00 -8.61
N GLN A 81 0.20 13.50 -8.10
CA GLN A 81 0.20 14.70 -7.25
C GLN A 81 0.83 14.48 -5.88
N GLN A 82 0.66 13.29 -5.29
CA GLN A 82 1.35 12.90 -4.05
C GLN A 82 2.87 12.93 -4.22
N VAL A 83 3.40 12.39 -5.33
CA VAL A 83 4.83 12.42 -5.64
C VAL A 83 5.32 13.84 -5.98
N ARG A 84 4.55 14.60 -6.77
CA ARG A 84 4.85 16.02 -7.07
C ARG A 84 4.98 16.85 -5.80
N ALA A 85 4.11 16.60 -4.81
CA ALA A 85 4.14 17.27 -3.51
C ALA A 85 5.28 16.81 -2.60
N GLY A 86 6.07 15.81 -3.01
CA GLY A 86 7.28 15.37 -2.33
C GLY A 86 7.18 14.06 -1.54
N LEU A 87 6.03 13.38 -1.55
CA LEU A 87 5.90 12.07 -0.89
C LEU A 87 6.77 11.01 -1.58
N LYS A 88 7.32 10.09 -0.79
CA LYS A 88 8.31 9.09 -1.24
C LYS A 88 7.77 7.67 -1.33
N ALA A 89 6.47 7.49 -1.10
CA ALA A 89 5.75 6.24 -1.29
C ALA A 89 4.25 6.51 -1.51
N ILE A 90 3.57 5.53 -2.10
CA ILE A 90 2.12 5.50 -2.27
C ILE A 90 1.55 4.38 -1.42
N TYR A 91 0.43 4.66 -0.74
CA TYR A 91 -0.39 3.62 -0.13
C TYR A 91 -1.59 3.35 -1.03
N LEU A 92 -1.91 2.08 -1.28
CA LEU A 92 -3.09 1.67 -2.03
C LEU A 92 -4.02 0.90 -1.11
N SER A 93 -5.14 1.55 -0.75
CA SER A 93 -6.12 1.03 0.21
C SER A 93 -7.14 0.11 -0.43
N GLY A 94 -7.35 -1.09 0.13
CA GLY A 94 -8.42 -2.01 -0.28
C GLY A 94 -9.81 -1.41 -0.02
N TRP A 95 -9.97 -0.67 1.08
CA TRP A 95 -11.18 0.11 1.37
C TRP A 95 -11.52 1.08 0.25
N GLN A 96 -10.55 1.84 -0.27
CA GLN A 96 -10.81 2.81 -1.34
C GLN A 96 -11.13 2.12 -2.66
N VAL A 97 -10.50 0.98 -2.93
CA VAL A 97 -10.84 0.12 -4.07
C VAL A 97 -12.29 -0.35 -3.95
N ALA A 98 -12.71 -0.88 -2.79
CA ALA A 98 -14.10 -1.25 -2.52
C ALA A 98 -15.06 -0.07 -2.76
N GLY A 99 -14.72 1.11 -2.23
CA GLY A 99 -15.58 2.29 -2.31
C GLY A 99 -15.77 2.85 -3.72
N ASP A 100 -14.71 2.92 -4.53
CA ASP A 100 -14.75 3.75 -5.76
C ASP A 100 -13.77 3.34 -6.89
N ALA A 101 -13.05 2.21 -6.78
CA ALA A 101 -12.03 1.86 -7.80
C ALA A 101 -11.90 0.35 -8.10
N ASN A 102 -12.95 -0.44 -7.87
CA ASN A 102 -12.92 -1.88 -8.10
C ASN A 102 -13.53 -2.31 -9.43
N LEU A 103 -13.21 -3.54 -9.84
CA LEU A 103 -13.58 -4.10 -11.14
C LEU A 103 -15.04 -4.58 -11.26
N SER A 104 -15.82 -4.55 -10.18
CA SER A 104 -17.28 -4.79 -10.31
C SER A 104 -18.03 -3.55 -10.81
N GLY A 105 -17.43 -2.36 -10.67
CA GLY A 105 -18.10 -1.08 -10.95
C GLY A 105 -19.13 -0.66 -9.90
N HIS A 106 -19.30 -1.42 -8.80
CA HIS A 106 -20.16 -1.04 -7.69
C HIS A 106 -19.37 -0.43 -6.52
N THR A 107 -20.02 0.46 -5.79
CA THR A 107 -19.55 0.92 -4.48
C THR A 107 -19.83 -0.15 -3.43
N TYR A 108 -18.79 -0.57 -2.72
CA TYR A 108 -18.89 -1.54 -1.63
C TYR A 108 -18.37 -0.98 -0.31
N PRO A 109 -18.89 -1.48 0.82
CA PRO A 109 -18.17 -1.40 2.09
C PRO A 109 -16.91 -2.28 2.05
N ASP A 110 -15.96 -2.01 2.95
CA ASP A 110 -14.70 -2.74 3.09
C ASP A 110 -14.91 -4.10 3.78
N GLN A 111 -15.33 -5.09 2.98
CA GLN A 111 -15.67 -6.45 3.39
C GLN A 111 -15.27 -7.52 2.35
N SER A 112 -14.20 -7.28 1.57
CA SER A 112 -13.72 -8.22 0.54
C SER A 112 -14.76 -8.64 -0.51
N LEU A 113 -15.74 -7.77 -0.82
CA LEU A 113 -16.83 -8.05 -1.76
C LEU A 113 -16.42 -7.93 -3.24
N TYR A 114 -15.35 -7.20 -3.51
CA TYR A 114 -14.92 -6.89 -4.87
C TYR A 114 -14.09 -8.02 -5.49
N PRO A 115 -13.99 -8.09 -6.84
CA PRO A 115 -13.14 -9.08 -7.51
C PRO A 115 -11.67 -8.96 -7.08
N ALA A 116 -11.05 -10.07 -6.64
CA ALA A 116 -9.71 -10.08 -6.04
C ALA A 116 -8.60 -9.41 -6.88
N ASN A 117 -8.76 -9.34 -8.21
CA ASN A 117 -7.83 -8.67 -9.11
C ASN A 117 -8.00 -7.13 -9.19
N SER A 118 -8.86 -6.53 -8.38
CA SER A 118 -9.10 -5.08 -8.38
C SER A 118 -7.90 -4.28 -7.87
N VAL A 119 -7.32 -4.67 -6.73
CA VAL A 119 -6.11 -4.01 -6.19
C VAL A 119 -4.94 -4.12 -7.19
N PRO A 120 -4.59 -5.30 -7.75
CA PRO A 120 -3.58 -5.39 -8.81
C PRO A 120 -3.82 -4.47 -10.01
N SER A 121 -5.08 -4.29 -10.44
CA SER A 121 -5.43 -3.37 -11.52
C SER A 121 -5.08 -1.92 -11.17
N VAL A 122 -5.37 -1.50 -9.93
CA VAL A 122 -5.06 -0.14 -9.45
C VAL A 122 -3.55 0.05 -9.24
N VAL A 123 -2.81 -0.96 -8.76
CA VAL A 123 -1.33 -0.92 -8.70
C VAL A 123 -0.78 -0.62 -10.09
N ARG A 124 -1.22 -1.35 -11.12
CA ARG A 124 -0.77 -1.14 -12.50
C ARG A 124 -1.15 0.24 -13.01
N ARG A 125 -2.36 0.72 -12.69
CA ARG A 125 -2.83 2.06 -13.09
C ARG A 125 -1.97 3.17 -12.48
N ILE A 126 -1.61 3.05 -11.21
CA ILE A 126 -0.75 4.02 -10.51
C ILE A 126 0.65 4.02 -11.12
N ASN A 127 1.26 2.85 -11.32
CA ASN A 127 2.56 2.74 -11.98
C ASN A 127 2.55 3.37 -13.39
N ASN A 128 1.51 3.13 -14.19
CA ASN A 128 1.37 3.76 -15.51
C ASN A 128 1.29 5.30 -15.43
N ALA A 129 0.64 5.84 -14.40
CA ALA A 129 0.53 7.30 -14.22
C ALA A 129 1.88 7.92 -13.84
N MET A 130 2.61 7.30 -12.91
CA MET A 130 3.95 7.75 -12.52
C MET A 130 4.95 7.65 -13.68
N LEU A 131 4.86 6.59 -14.50
CA LEU A 131 5.68 6.45 -15.71
C LEU A 131 5.37 7.56 -16.73
N ARG A 132 4.09 7.89 -16.95
CA ARG A 132 3.73 9.02 -17.82
C ARG A 132 4.30 10.34 -17.29
N ALA A 133 4.25 10.57 -15.98
CA ALA A 133 4.83 11.76 -15.36
C ALA A 133 6.35 11.83 -15.53
N ASP A 134 7.05 10.69 -15.38
CA ASP A 134 8.49 10.55 -15.63
C ASP A 134 8.86 10.84 -17.10
N GLU A 135 8.11 10.27 -18.04
CA GLU A 135 8.27 10.48 -19.47
C GLU A 135 8.08 11.95 -19.87
N ILE A 136 7.06 12.62 -19.32
CA ILE A 136 6.82 14.06 -19.52
C ILE A 136 7.98 14.87 -18.95
N ALA A 137 8.34 14.64 -17.68
CA ALA A 137 9.42 15.37 -17.03
C ALA A 137 10.75 15.24 -17.80
N ARG A 138 11.02 14.04 -18.34
CA ARG A 138 12.21 13.79 -19.17
C ARG A 138 12.21 14.60 -20.46
N VAL A 139 11.09 14.64 -21.19
CA VAL A 139 10.97 15.41 -22.45
C VAL A 139 11.13 16.91 -22.20
N GLU A 140 10.65 17.41 -21.06
CA GLU A 140 10.71 18.83 -20.73
C GLU A 140 12.00 19.25 -20.02
N GLY A 141 12.83 18.30 -19.61
CA GLY A 141 14.01 18.57 -18.79
C GLY A 141 13.68 18.99 -17.35
N ASP A 142 12.46 18.71 -16.87
CA ASP A 142 12.03 18.95 -15.50
C ASP A 142 12.73 17.96 -14.56
N LYS A 143 13.47 18.50 -13.59
CA LYS A 143 14.20 17.75 -12.55
C LYS A 143 13.68 18.04 -11.15
N SER A 144 12.48 18.62 -11.02
CA SER A 144 11.88 18.98 -9.73
C SER A 144 11.55 17.77 -8.85
N VAL A 145 11.38 16.59 -9.46
CA VAL A 145 11.11 15.32 -8.77
C VAL A 145 12.26 14.35 -9.06
N ASP A 146 12.96 13.92 -8.01
CA ASP A 146 14.12 13.01 -8.15
C ASP A 146 13.74 11.60 -8.61
N ASN A 147 12.57 11.12 -8.19
CA ASN A 147 12.07 9.78 -8.50
C ASN A 147 10.54 9.81 -8.63
N TRP A 148 10.04 9.73 -9.87
CA TRP A 148 8.61 9.64 -10.14
C TRP A 148 8.00 8.30 -9.76
N VAL A 149 8.73 7.22 -10.00
CA VAL A 149 8.25 5.86 -9.75
C VAL A 149 8.64 5.46 -8.33
N VAL A 150 7.92 6.02 -7.36
CA VAL A 150 8.08 5.70 -5.93
C VAL A 150 7.44 4.34 -5.60
N PRO A 151 7.84 3.68 -4.50
CA PRO A 151 7.24 2.42 -4.08
C PRO A 151 5.74 2.52 -3.78
N ILE A 152 4.99 1.48 -4.16
CA ILE A 152 3.58 1.30 -3.81
C ILE A 152 3.48 0.19 -2.76
N VAL A 153 2.89 0.49 -1.60
CA VAL A 153 2.47 -0.50 -0.61
C VAL A 153 0.98 -0.75 -0.77
N ALA A 154 0.60 -1.99 -1.11
CA ALA A 154 -0.75 -2.36 -1.50
C ALA A 154 -1.44 -3.29 -0.49
N ASP A 155 -2.77 -3.17 -0.43
CA ASP A 155 -3.63 -3.95 0.46
C ASP A 155 -3.96 -5.34 -0.10
N GLY A 156 -3.47 -6.39 0.55
CA GLY A 156 -3.80 -7.78 0.26
C GLY A 156 -5.04 -8.30 1.00
N GLU A 157 -5.68 -7.46 1.83
CA GLU A 157 -6.76 -7.81 2.75
C GLU A 157 -6.45 -9.10 3.54
N ALA A 158 -7.44 -9.98 3.65
CA ALA A 158 -7.30 -11.35 4.17
C ALA A 158 -6.97 -12.37 3.06
N GLY A 159 -6.56 -11.90 1.88
CA GLY A 159 -6.15 -12.76 0.75
C GLY A 159 -7.27 -13.45 -0.02
N PHE A 160 -8.53 -13.02 0.14
CA PHE A 160 -9.70 -13.50 -0.61
C PHE A 160 -9.95 -15.02 -0.53
N GLY A 161 -9.46 -15.69 0.51
CA GLY A 161 -9.68 -17.12 0.71
C GLY A 161 -8.55 -17.81 1.47
N GLY A 162 -8.03 -18.88 0.88
CA GLY A 162 -6.95 -19.68 1.45
C GLY A 162 -5.56 -19.29 0.94
N ALA A 163 -4.55 -20.10 1.24
CA ALA A 163 -3.16 -19.85 0.85
C ALA A 163 -3.00 -19.71 -0.68
N LEU A 164 -3.73 -20.46 -1.50
CA LEU A 164 -3.62 -20.33 -2.96
C LEU A 164 -4.17 -19.00 -3.48
N ASN A 165 -5.21 -18.46 -2.84
CA ASN A 165 -5.73 -17.13 -3.18
C ASN A 165 -4.73 -16.04 -2.82
N VAL A 166 -4.07 -16.15 -1.65
CA VAL A 166 -2.97 -15.29 -1.23
C VAL A 166 -1.82 -15.32 -2.23
N TYR A 167 -1.39 -16.52 -2.63
CA TYR A 167 -0.31 -16.70 -3.60
C TYR A 167 -0.60 -15.98 -4.92
N GLU A 168 -1.77 -16.22 -5.51
CA GLU A 168 -2.15 -15.60 -6.79
C GLU A 168 -2.33 -14.09 -6.67
N LEU A 169 -2.89 -13.59 -5.56
CA LEU A 169 -3.03 -12.16 -5.33
C LEU A 169 -1.66 -11.47 -5.21
N GLN A 170 -0.73 -12.06 -4.45
CA GLN A 170 0.64 -11.56 -4.33
C GLN A 170 1.35 -11.55 -5.69
N LYS A 171 1.26 -12.65 -6.45
CA LYS A 171 1.84 -12.74 -7.80
C LYS A 171 1.27 -11.66 -8.73
N ALA A 172 -0.04 -11.42 -8.69
CA ALA A 172 -0.69 -10.37 -9.47
C ALA A 172 -0.25 -8.96 -9.05
N MET A 173 -0.08 -8.71 -7.74
CA MET A 173 0.45 -7.44 -7.24
C MET A 173 1.91 -7.20 -7.66
N ILE A 174 2.75 -8.23 -7.66
CA ILE A 174 4.12 -8.17 -8.14
C ILE A 174 4.15 -7.89 -9.65
N ALA A 175 3.37 -8.62 -10.45
CA ALA A 175 3.26 -8.39 -11.89
C ALA A 175 2.79 -6.95 -12.23
N ALA A 176 1.94 -6.37 -11.38
CA ALA A 176 1.50 -4.99 -11.50
C ALA A 176 2.56 -3.96 -11.06
N GLY A 177 3.59 -4.39 -10.33
CA GLY A 177 4.70 -3.55 -9.86
C GLY A 177 4.55 -3.01 -8.43
N ALA A 178 3.90 -3.75 -7.52
CA ALA A 178 3.86 -3.40 -6.11
C ALA A 178 5.24 -3.58 -5.45
N ALA A 179 5.61 -2.67 -4.55
CA ALA A 179 6.87 -2.72 -3.79
C ALA A 179 6.73 -3.53 -2.50
N GLY A 180 5.56 -3.41 -1.87
CA GLY A 180 5.22 -4.17 -0.67
C GLY A 180 3.72 -4.43 -0.58
N THR A 181 3.35 -5.44 0.19
CA THR A 181 1.97 -5.87 0.36
C THR A 181 1.70 -6.21 1.82
N HIS A 182 0.51 -5.85 2.31
CA HIS A 182 0.09 -6.19 3.66
C HIS A 182 -1.03 -7.23 3.68
N TRP A 183 -1.02 -8.06 4.72
CA TRP A 183 -1.93 -9.19 4.89
C TRP A 183 -2.45 -9.20 6.32
N GLU A 184 -3.75 -9.40 6.52
CA GLU A 184 -4.36 -9.37 7.86
C GLU A 184 -4.88 -10.73 8.34
N ASP A 185 -4.90 -10.93 9.66
CA ASP A 185 -5.28 -12.17 10.33
C ASP A 185 -6.80 -12.33 10.54
N GLN A 186 -7.60 -11.82 9.60
CA GLN A 186 -9.05 -11.98 9.58
C GLN A 186 -9.50 -13.16 8.69
N LEU A 187 -10.71 -13.67 8.97
CA LEU A 187 -11.41 -14.61 8.10
C LEU A 187 -11.89 -13.87 6.84
N ALA A 188 -11.40 -14.27 5.66
CA ALA A 188 -11.71 -13.58 4.40
C ALA A 188 -13.21 -13.47 4.07
N SER A 189 -14.01 -14.50 4.36
CA SER A 189 -15.47 -14.45 4.12
C SER A 189 -16.21 -13.48 5.04
N GLU A 190 -15.57 -13.05 6.14
CA GLU A 190 -16.12 -12.12 7.11
C GLU A 190 -15.18 -10.93 7.35
N LYS A 191 -14.31 -10.63 6.39
CA LYS A 191 -13.37 -9.52 6.47
C LYS A 191 -14.12 -8.21 6.74
N LYS A 192 -13.53 -7.35 7.56
CA LYS A 192 -14.01 -5.98 7.79
C LYS A 192 -12.86 -4.97 7.73
N CYS A 193 -13.20 -3.70 7.55
CA CYS A 193 -12.33 -2.61 7.94
C CYS A 193 -11.89 -2.77 9.41
N GLY A 194 -10.64 -2.45 9.73
CA GLY A 194 -10.10 -2.59 11.08
C GLY A 194 -10.87 -1.80 12.15
N HIS A 195 -11.63 -0.78 11.73
CA HIS A 195 -12.41 0.11 12.57
C HIS A 195 -13.92 -0.20 12.57
N LEU A 196 -14.35 -1.33 11.96
CA LEU A 196 -15.72 -1.85 12.05
C LEU A 196 -15.81 -2.95 13.11
N GLY A 197 -17.02 -3.16 13.64
CA GLY A 197 -17.33 -4.29 14.51
C GLY A 197 -17.48 -5.61 13.73
N GLY A 198 -17.64 -6.73 14.45
CA GLY A 198 -17.91 -8.04 13.85
C GLY A 198 -16.71 -8.68 13.14
N LYS A 199 -15.48 -8.30 13.51
CA LYS A 199 -14.25 -8.91 13.00
C LYS A 199 -14.08 -10.33 13.55
N VAL A 200 -13.71 -11.26 12.69
CA VAL A 200 -13.43 -12.66 13.04
C VAL A 200 -11.97 -12.97 12.71
N LEU A 201 -11.17 -13.28 13.71
CA LEU A 201 -9.79 -13.70 13.54
C LEU A 201 -9.70 -15.13 12.99
N ILE A 202 -8.62 -15.41 12.26
CA ILE A 202 -8.15 -16.77 12.00
C ILE A 202 -7.10 -17.21 13.03
N PRO A 203 -6.83 -18.52 13.18
CA PRO A 203 -5.78 -19.01 14.07
C PRO A 203 -4.41 -18.46 13.67
N THR A 204 -3.53 -18.29 14.65
CA THR A 204 -2.18 -17.74 14.47
C THR A 204 -1.40 -18.51 13.38
N GLN A 205 -1.43 -19.85 13.38
CA GLN A 205 -0.79 -20.67 12.34
C GLN A 205 -1.38 -20.44 10.94
N GLN A 206 -2.68 -20.14 10.85
CA GLN A 206 -3.32 -19.89 9.56
C GLN A 206 -2.80 -18.58 8.95
N HIS A 207 -2.56 -17.55 9.76
CA HIS A 207 -1.99 -16.31 9.27
C HIS A 207 -0.50 -16.45 8.94
N ILE A 208 0.26 -17.23 9.71
CA ILE A 208 1.64 -17.62 9.31
C ILE A 208 1.63 -18.27 7.93
N ARG A 209 0.69 -19.19 7.65
CA ARG A 209 0.53 -19.80 6.32
C ARG A 209 0.24 -18.77 5.22
N THR A 210 -0.54 -17.71 5.51
CA THR A 210 -0.74 -16.58 4.60
C THR A 210 0.58 -15.85 4.32
N LEU A 211 1.33 -15.49 5.36
CA LEU A 211 2.62 -14.80 5.21
C LEU A 211 3.66 -15.64 4.45
N THR A 212 3.73 -16.94 4.74
CA THR A 212 4.56 -17.91 4.01
C THR A 212 4.16 -17.98 2.54
N SER A 213 2.86 -17.98 2.24
CA SER A 213 2.37 -18.03 0.86
C SER A 213 2.68 -16.76 0.09
N ALA A 214 2.55 -15.59 0.71
CA ALA A 214 2.96 -14.32 0.12
C ALA A 214 4.48 -14.25 -0.12
N ARG A 215 5.30 -14.76 0.82
CA ARG A 215 6.74 -14.84 0.61
C ARG A 215 7.10 -15.81 -0.52
N LEU A 216 6.44 -16.97 -0.60
CA LEU A 216 6.70 -17.95 -1.66
C LEU A 216 6.39 -17.37 -3.04
N ALA A 217 5.27 -16.65 -3.20
CA ALA A 217 4.96 -15.97 -4.45
C ALA A 217 6.03 -14.92 -4.83
N ALA A 218 6.57 -14.19 -3.86
CA ALA A 218 7.66 -13.24 -4.09
C ALA A 218 8.98 -13.92 -4.49
N ASP A 219 9.34 -15.02 -3.82
CA ASP A 219 10.54 -15.81 -4.13
C ASP A 219 10.44 -16.45 -5.53
N VAL A 220 9.29 -17.05 -5.88
CA VAL A 220 9.05 -17.64 -7.21
C VAL A 220 9.09 -16.56 -8.29
N ALA A 221 8.49 -15.39 -8.05
CA ALA A 221 8.58 -14.23 -8.96
C ALA A 221 9.95 -13.55 -8.96
N ASN A 222 10.90 -14.04 -8.15
CA ASN A 222 12.26 -13.54 -8.06
C ASN A 222 12.35 -12.06 -7.65
N THR A 223 11.52 -11.59 -6.72
CA THR A 223 11.48 -10.19 -6.26
C THR A 223 11.59 -10.07 -4.74
N PRO A 224 12.30 -9.04 -4.21
CA PRO A 224 12.47 -8.85 -2.78
C PRO A 224 11.28 -8.13 -2.11
N THR A 225 10.05 -8.38 -2.60
CA THR A 225 8.81 -7.70 -2.20
C THR A 225 8.67 -7.65 -0.67
N VAL A 226 8.36 -6.46 -0.15
CA VAL A 226 8.20 -6.23 1.28
C VAL A 226 6.86 -6.81 1.75
N VAL A 227 6.88 -7.71 2.72
CA VAL A 227 5.68 -8.38 3.28
C VAL A 227 5.37 -7.80 4.66
N ILE A 228 4.17 -7.26 4.83
CA ILE A 228 3.71 -6.64 6.08
C ILE A 228 2.63 -7.53 6.71
N ALA A 229 2.84 -7.94 7.96
CA ALA A 229 1.84 -8.68 8.72
C ALA A 229 0.97 -7.71 9.52
N ARG A 230 -0.36 -7.81 9.37
CA ARG A 230 -1.32 -7.04 10.15
C ARG A 230 -2.09 -7.94 11.10
N THR A 231 -2.25 -7.49 12.35
CA THR A 231 -3.17 -8.12 13.31
C THR A 231 -4.35 -7.21 13.64
N ASP A 232 -5.54 -7.79 13.70
CA ASP A 232 -6.81 -7.15 14.03
C ASP A 232 -7.32 -7.47 15.45
N ALA A 233 -6.50 -8.18 16.24
CA ALA A 233 -6.87 -8.70 17.56
C ALA A 233 -7.15 -7.64 18.65
N GLU A 234 -6.88 -6.35 18.37
CA GLU A 234 -7.14 -5.27 19.32
C GLU A 234 -8.64 -5.11 19.58
N ALA A 235 -9.45 -5.25 18.53
CA ALA A 235 -10.91 -5.06 18.59
C ALA A 235 -11.71 -6.29 18.16
N ALA A 236 -11.10 -7.31 17.54
CA ALA A 236 -11.80 -8.52 17.15
C ALA A 236 -12.17 -9.37 18.36
N THR A 237 -13.47 -9.67 18.53
CA THR A 237 -13.99 -10.46 19.64
C THR A 237 -14.34 -11.90 19.26
N LEU A 238 -14.11 -12.27 18.00
CA LEU A 238 -14.38 -13.61 17.47
C LEU A 238 -13.11 -14.22 16.87
N ILE A 239 -12.98 -15.55 16.95
CA ILE A 239 -11.99 -16.35 16.23
C ILE A 239 -12.65 -17.60 15.65
N THR A 240 -12.19 -18.07 14.49
CA THR A 240 -12.81 -19.23 13.83
C THR A 240 -12.59 -20.56 14.58
N SER A 241 -11.48 -20.71 15.29
CA SER A 241 -11.11 -21.97 15.93
C SER A 241 -10.13 -21.74 17.10
N ASP A 242 -10.21 -22.61 18.11
CA ASP A 242 -9.32 -22.69 19.26
C ASP A 242 -8.20 -23.74 19.09
N VAL A 243 -7.96 -24.17 17.85
CA VAL A 243 -6.99 -25.24 17.51
C VAL A 243 -5.54 -24.90 17.84
N ASP A 244 -5.17 -23.62 17.80
CA ASP A 244 -3.79 -23.16 18.00
C ASP A 244 -3.55 -22.81 19.47
N ASP A 245 -2.56 -23.48 20.09
CA ASP A 245 -2.23 -23.28 21.51
C ASP A 245 -1.86 -21.83 21.85
N ARG A 246 -1.37 -21.05 20.87
CA ARG A 246 -1.04 -19.62 21.06
C ARG A 246 -2.28 -18.74 21.21
N ASP A 247 -3.41 -19.17 20.68
CA ASP A 247 -4.67 -18.42 20.73
C ASP A 247 -5.52 -18.79 21.96
N LYS A 248 -5.37 -20.02 22.49
CA LYS A 248 -6.13 -20.53 23.64
C LYS A 248 -6.15 -19.63 24.88
N PRO A 249 -5.06 -18.93 25.27
CA PRO A 249 -5.08 -18.02 26.42
C PRO A 249 -6.14 -16.90 26.33
N PHE A 250 -6.55 -16.55 25.11
CA PHE A 250 -7.51 -15.48 24.84
C PHE A 250 -8.92 -15.99 24.57
N VAL A 251 -9.11 -17.29 24.33
CA VAL A 251 -10.43 -17.89 24.08
C VAL A 251 -11.22 -17.99 25.40
N THR A 252 -12.48 -17.55 25.36
CA THR A 252 -13.37 -17.56 26.54
C THR A 252 -14.10 -18.89 26.76
N GLY A 253 -14.20 -19.71 25.70
CA GLY A 253 -14.93 -20.99 25.68
C GLY A 253 -16.36 -20.88 25.17
N GLU A 254 -16.92 -19.67 25.07
CA GLU A 254 -18.25 -19.45 24.47
C GLU A 254 -18.19 -19.48 22.94
N ARG A 255 -19.29 -19.93 22.31
CA ARG A 255 -19.42 -19.98 20.85
C ARG A 255 -20.68 -19.28 20.36
N THR A 256 -20.60 -18.70 19.16
CA THR A 256 -21.73 -18.09 18.46
C THR A 256 -22.56 -19.15 17.72
N ALA A 257 -23.71 -18.75 17.14
CA ALA A 257 -24.58 -19.64 16.37
C ALA A 257 -23.92 -20.12 15.07
N GLU A 258 -23.07 -19.30 14.46
CA GLU A 258 -22.23 -19.61 13.30
C GLU A 258 -21.08 -20.57 13.68
N GLY A 259 -20.82 -20.74 14.99
CA GLY A 259 -19.81 -21.62 15.52
C GLY A 259 -18.46 -20.98 15.78
N PHE A 260 -18.31 -19.66 15.67
CA PHE A 260 -17.09 -18.95 16.06
C PHE A 260 -16.91 -18.94 17.57
N TYR A 261 -15.67 -18.85 18.04
CA TYR A 261 -15.35 -18.72 19.47
C TYR A 261 -15.23 -17.25 19.86
N ASN A 262 -15.74 -16.90 21.04
CA ASN A 262 -15.51 -15.60 21.67
C ASN A 262 -14.08 -15.52 22.23
N ILE A 263 -13.40 -14.40 21.98
CA ILE A 263 -12.06 -14.11 22.50
C ILE A 263 -12.00 -12.80 23.29
N LYS A 264 -11.01 -12.70 24.17
CA LYS A 264 -10.60 -11.45 24.81
C LYS A 264 -9.72 -10.68 23.83
N ASN A 265 -10.25 -9.58 23.30
CA ASN A 265 -9.53 -8.65 22.44
C ASN A 265 -8.59 -7.74 23.25
N GLY A 266 -7.67 -7.06 22.57
CA GLY A 266 -6.84 -6.00 23.14
C GLY A 266 -5.36 -6.09 22.74
N ILE A 267 -4.51 -5.35 23.45
CA ILE A 267 -3.08 -5.26 23.12
C ILE A 267 -2.30 -6.56 23.38
N GLU A 268 -2.70 -7.34 24.39
CA GLU A 268 -2.02 -8.60 24.74
C GLU A 268 -2.03 -9.64 23.60
N PRO A 269 -3.19 -10.01 23.01
CA PRO A 269 -3.19 -10.90 21.85
C PRO A 269 -2.50 -10.29 20.63
N CYS A 270 -2.51 -8.97 20.45
CA CYS A 270 -1.76 -8.31 19.38
C CYS A 270 -0.25 -8.50 19.53
N ILE A 271 0.32 -8.28 20.73
CA ILE A 271 1.75 -8.48 20.98
C ILE A 271 2.11 -9.96 20.78
N ALA A 272 1.30 -10.90 21.28
CA ALA A 272 1.54 -12.33 21.11
C ALA A 272 1.54 -12.74 19.62
N ARG A 273 0.56 -12.27 18.85
CA ARG A 273 0.46 -12.53 17.40
C ARG A 273 1.59 -11.87 16.62
N ALA A 274 1.92 -10.62 16.92
CA ALA A 274 3.05 -9.92 16.33
C ALA A 274 4.37 -10.70 16.50
N LYS A 275 4.65 -11.18 17.71
CA LYS A 275 5.83 -12.03 17.97
C LYS A 275 5.81 -13.32 17.14
N ALA A 276 4.65 -13.95 16.98
CA ALA A 276 4.50 -15.13 16.15
C ALA A 276 4.70 -14.84 14.65
N TYR A 277 4.37 -13.63 14.19
CA TYR A 277 4.47 -13.21 12.79
C TYR A 277 5.83 -12.63 12.41
N ALA A 278 6.59 -12.12 13.38
CA ALA A 278 7.87 -11.44 13.16
C ALA A 278 8.86 -12.21 12.27
N PRO A 279 9.07 -13.53 12.42
CA PRO A 279 9.98 -14.27 11.54
C PRO A 279 9.53 -14.31 10.06
N TYR A 280 8.26 -14.05 9.78
CA TYR A 280 7.67 -14.16 8.44
C TYR A 280 7.35 -12.79 7.82
N ALA A 281 7.59 -11.69 8.53
CA ALA A 281 7.16 -10.35 8.16
C ALA A 281 8.32 -9.35 8.18
N ASP A 282 8.44 -8.55 7.12
CA ASP A 282 9.41 -7.46 7.06
C ASP A 282 8.99 -6.29 7.98
N MET A 283 7.69 -6.05 8.09
CA MET A 283 7.08 -5.08 9.01
C MET A 283 5.83 -5.66 9.68
N ILE A 284 5.51 -5.18 10.88
CA ILE A 284 4.29 -5.56 11.59
C ILE A 284 3.41 -4.35 11.85
N TRP A 285 2.11 -4.51 11.64
CA TRP A 285 1.07 -3.53 11.90
C TRP A 285 0.02 -4.11 12.85
N MET A 286 -0.30 -3.39 13.92
CA MET A 286 -1.48 -3.63 14.74
C MET A 286 -2.54 -2.58 14.41
N GLU A 287 -3.75 -2.99 14.06
CA GLU A 287 -4.90 -2.06 14.02
C GLU A 287 -5.28 -1.61 15.43
N THR A 288 -5.78 -0.38 15.57
CA THR A 288 -6.09 0.23 16.88
C THR A 288 -7.38 1.03 16.84
N GLY A 289 -8.17 1.01 17.91
CA GLY A 289 -9.42 1.79 17.99
C GLY A 289 -9.26 3.32 18.12
N VAL A 290 -8.11 3.84 18.56
CA VAL A 290 -7.86 5.28 18.77
C VAL A 290 -6.39 5.65 18.49
N PRO A 291 -6.09 6.91 18.07
CA PRO A 291 -4.72 7.35 17.84
C PRO A 291 -4.02 7.66 19.18
N ASP A 292 -3.39 6.66 19.77
CA ASP A 292 -2.77 6.74 21.10
C ASP A 292 -1.28 6.34 21.07
N LEU A 293 -0.40 7.30 21.37
CA LEU A 293 1.05 7.11 21.40
C LEU A 293 1.52 6.17 22.52
N GLU A 294 0.82 6.10 23.65
CA GLU A 294 1.18 5.19 24.74
C GLU A 294 0.82 3.74 24.40
N VAL A 295 -0.30 3.52 23.72
CA VAL A 295 -0.65 2.20 23.19
C VAL A 295 0.36 1.78 22.11
N ALA A 296 0.71 2.68 21.20
CA ALA A 296 1.71 2.44 20.16
C ALA A 296 3.08 2.08 20.77
N LYS A 297 3.50 2.81 21.80
CA LYS A 297 4.75 2.55 22.54
C LYS A 297 4.74 1.18 23.21
N LYS A 298 3.67 0.83 23.93
CA LYS A 298 3.54 -0.49 24.58
C LYS A 298 3.61 -1.64 23.59
N PHE A 299 2.96 -1.50 22.42
CA PHE A 299 3.04 -2.50 21.37
C PHE A 299 4.47 -2.63 20.82
N ALA A 300 5.11 -1.49 20.50
CA ALA A 300 6.47 -1.46 19.99
C ALA A 300 7.47 -2.08 20.97
N GLU A 301 7.43 -1.69 22.25
CA GLU A 301 8.28 -2.27 23.30
C GLU A 301 8.00 -3.76 23.49
N GLY A 302 6.73 -4.17 23.46
CA GLY A 302 6.31 -5.56 23.59
C GLY A 302 6.88 -6.47 22.49
N VAL A 303 6.87 -6.02 21.24
CA VAL A 303 7.44 -6.75 20.09
C VAL A 303 8.97 -6.71 20.14
N LYS A 304 9.54 -5.51 20.31
CA LYS A 304 10.99 -5.28 20.24
C LYS A 304 11.77 -5.88 21.41
N ALA A 305 11.11 -6.24 22.50
CA ALA A 305 11.72 -7.01 23.58
C ALA A 305 12.26 -8.37 23.11
N GLU A 306 11.61 -9.00 22.12
CA GLU A 306 12.05 -10.27 21.53
C GLU A 306 12.66 -10.10 20.13
N PHE A 307 12.19 -9.11 19.38
CA PHE A 307 12.67 -8.81 18.02
C PHE A 307 13.14 -7.35 17.90
N PRO A 308 14.33 -6.98 18.44
CA PRO A 308 14.76 -5.58 18.55
C PRO A 308 14.79 -4.82 17.21
N ASP A 309 15.20 -5.51 16.15
CA ASP A 309 15.33 -4.98 14.79
C ASP A 309 13.99 -4.96 14.01
N GLN A 310 12.90 -5.52 14.56
CA GLN A 310 11.61 -5.62 13.86
C GLN A 310 11.06 -4.24 13.54
N LEU A 311 10.83 -3.98 12.26
CA LEU A 311 10.20 -2.75 11.78
C LEU A 311 8.68 -2.81 11.98
N LEU A 312 8.06 -1.66 12.22
CA LEU A 312 6.63 -1.55 12.46
C LEU A 312 5.97 -0.62 11.44
N SER A 313 4.67 -0.78 11.23
CA SER A 313 3.85 0.14 10.43
C SER A 313 2.63 0.64 11.22
N TYR A 314 2.19 1.86 10.93
CA TYR A 314 1.09 2.51 11.65
C TYR A 314 0.07 3.14 10.71
N ASN A 315 -1.20 2.79 10.90
CA ASN A 315 -2.34 3.42 10.22
C ASN A 315 -2.76 4.69 10.95
N CYS A 316 -2.45 5.86 10.37
CA CYS A 316 -2.99 7.15 10.77
C CYS A 316 -4.43 7.31 10.23
N SER A 317 -5.35 6.50 10.76
CA SER A 317 -6.67 6.28 10.19
C SER A 317 -7.57 7.53 10.18
N PRO A 318 -8.25 7.83 9.05
CA PRO A 318 -9.34 8.81 9.01
C PRO A 318 -10.60 8.36 9.76
N SER A 319 -10.71 7.08 10.11
CA SER A 319 -11.78 6.58 10.98
C SER A 319 -11.69 7.11 12.41
N PHE A 320 -10.54 7.70 12.78
CA PHE A 320 -10.39 8.44 14.03
C PHE A 320 -10.96 9.85 13.92
N ASN A 321 -11.69 10.28 14.94
CA ASN A 321 -11.92 11.71 15.16
C ASN A 321 -10.70 12.34 15.86
N TRP A 322 -9.71 12.76 15.06
CA TRP A 322 -8.41 13.24 15.53
C TRP A 322 -8.50 14.35 16.58
N LYS A 323 -9.34 15.37 16.36
CA LYS A 323 -9.49 16.52 17.27
C LYS A 323 -10.29 16.21 18.52
N GLN A 324 -11.08 15.13 18.50
CA GLN A 324 -11.74 14.63 19.70
C GLN A 324 -10.77 13.82 20.57
N ALA A 325 -9.84 13.10 19.95
CA ALA A 325 -8.89 12.24 20.65
C ALA A 325 -7.64 13.00 21.14
N LEU A 326 -7.15 13.98 20.37
CA LEU A 326 -5.84 14.60 20.57
C LEU A 326 -5.89 16.13 20.43
N ASP A 327 -4.97 16.80 21.12
CA ASP A 327 -4.69 18.22 20.93
C ASP A 327 -3.76 18.50 19.74
N ASP A 328 -3.69 19.76 19.31
CA ASP A 328 -2.94 20.20 18.12
C ASP A 328 -1.45 19.95 18.25
N ALA A 329 -0.90 20.10 19.45
CA ALA A 329 0.51 19.89 19.72
C ALA A 329 0.88 18.39 19.57
N THR A 330 0.00 17.50 20.01
CA THR A 330 0.18 16.06 19.90
C THR A 330 -0.01 15.59 18.46
N ILE A 331 -1.03 16.09 17.76
CA ILE A 331 -1.23 15.82 16.32
C ILE A 331 0.02 16.21 15.52
N ALA A 332 0.58 17.40 15.78
CA ALA A 332 1.74 17.92 15.04
C ALA A 332 3.00 17.05 15.20
N LYS A 333 3.19 16.39 16.36
CA LYS A 333 4.35 15.51 16.61
C LYS A 333 4.06 14.03 16.41
N PHE A 334 2.81 13.63 16.16
CA PHE A 334 2.36 12.24 16.22
C PHE A 334 3.22 11.28 15.39
N GLN A 335 3.41 11.56 14.10
CA GLN A 335 4.20 10.71 13.22
C GLN A 335 5.69 10.66 13.59
N LYS A 336 6.22 11.77 14.13
CA LYS A 336 7.62 11.84 14.57
C LYS A 336 7.86 10.97 15.80
N GLU A 337 6.96 11.01 16.77
CA GLU A 337 7.04 10.15 17.97
C GLU A 337 6.90 8.67 17.58
N LEU A 338 5.98 8.34 16.66
CA LEU A 338 5.87 6.98 16.10
C LEU A 338 7.17 6.52 15.42
N GLY A 339 7.81 7.38 14.63
CA GLY A 339 9.10 7.07 14.00
C GLY A 339 10.17 6.68 15.01
N ALA A 340 10.27 7.43 16.12
CA ALA A 340 11.20 7.14 17.21
C ALA A 340 10.91 5.81 17.93
N MET A 341 9.68 5.29 17.87
CA MET A 341 9.28 3.98 18.41
C MET A 341 9.55 2.82 17.44
N GLY A 342 9.96 3.10 16.20
CA GLY A 342 10.23 2.10 15.15
C GLY A 342 9.09 1.86 14.17
N PHE A 343 8.07 2.73 14.14
CA PHE A 343 7.06 2.74 13.08
C PHE A 343 7.61 3.46 11.84
N THR A 344 8.32 2.71 11.00
CA THR A 344 9.08 3.25 9.87
C THR A 344 8.27 3.41 8.58
N PHE A 345 7.08 2.80 8.51
CA PHE A 345 6.09 3.07 7.46
C PHE A 345 4.76 3.52 8.06
N GLN A 346 4.31 4.73 7.73
CA GLN A 346 3.11 5.33 8.29
C GLN A 346 2.18 5.82 7.18
N PHE A 347 0.89 5.60 7.29
CA PHE A 347 -0.01 5.92 6.17
C PHE A 347 -1.38 6.36 6.63
N ILE A 348 -2.00 7.26 5.84
CA ILE A 348 -3.40 7.61 6.00
C ILE A 348 -4.20 6.84 4.95
N THR A 349 -4.94 5.82 5.40
CA THR A 349 -5.64 4.87 4.52
C THR A 349 -6.63 5.54 3.57
N LEU A 350 -7.51 6.41 4.09
CA LEU A 350 -8.64 6.97 3.33
C LEU A 350 -8.42 8.39 2.81
N ALA A 351 -7.17 8.86 2.74
CA ALA A 351 -6.83 10.22 2.34
C ALA A 351 -7.45 10.61 0.97
N GLY A 352 -7.23 9.79 -0.06
CA GLY A 352 -7.81 9.99 -1.40
C GLY A 352 -9.33 10.08 -1.43
N PHE A 353 -10.03 9.20 -0.70
CA PHE A 353 -11.49 9.21 -0.62
C PHE A 353 -12.02 10.50 -0.02
N HIS A 354 -11.49 10.93 1.14
CA HIS A 354 -11.92 12.18 1.77
C HIS A 354 -11.58 13.41 0.92
N ALA A 355 -10.37 13.46 0.34
CA ALA A 355 -9.95 14.56 -0.52
C ALA A 355 -10.84 14.69 -1.77
N LEU A 356 -11.13 13.57 -2.44
CA LEU A 356 -11.98 13.54 -3.64
C LEU A 356 -13.42 13.94 -3.32
N ASN A 357 -14.04 13.30 -2.34
CA ASN A 357 -15.45 13.56 -2.02
C ASN A 357 -15.66 14.98 -1.52
N HIS A 358 -14.79 15.48 -0.64
CA HIS A 358 -14.92 16.83 -0.11
C HIS A 358 -14.74 17.90 -1.19
N SER A 359 -13.67 17.80 -2.00
CA SER A 359 -13.41 18.79 -3.05
C SER A 359 -14.51 18.84 -4.10
N MET A 360 -15.03 17.67 -4.53
CA MET A 360 -16.14 17.61 -5.48
C MET A 360 -17.45 18.11 -4.86
N PHE A 361 -17.74 17.79 -3.60
CA PHE A 361 -18.93 18.28 -2.91
C PHE A 361 -18.91 19.81 -2.80
N ASP A 362 -17.79 20.40 -2.35
CA ASP A 362 -17.63 21.84 -2.20
C ASP A 362 -17.80 22.56 -3.54
N LEU A 363 -17.12 22.08 -4.59
CA LEU A 363 -17.25 22.61 -5.95
C LEU A 363 -18.68 22.51 -6.46
N ALA A 364 -19.33 21.35 -6.35
CA ALA A 364 -20.70 21.15 -6.83
C ALA A 364 -21.70 21.99 -6.04
N TYR A 365 -21.50 22.13 -4.73
CA TYR A 365 -22.34 22.95 -3.86
C TYR A 365 -22.28 24.43 -4.27
N GLY A 366 -21.08 24.97 -4.48
CA GLY A 366 -20.87 26.32 -4.99
C GLY A 366 -21.43 26.49 -6.40
N TYR A 367 -21.11 25.56 -7.31
CA TYR A 367 -21.54 25.64 -8.71
C TYR A 367 -23.07 25.61 -8.87
N ALA A 368 -23.77 24.82 -8.06
CA ALA A 368 -25.24 24.78 -8.06
C ALA A 368 -25.90 26.11 -7.62
N ARG A 369 -25.15 27.02 -6.98
CA ARG A 369 -25.66 28.30 -6.45
C ARG A 369 -25.11 29.51 -7.20
N GLU A 370 -23.84 29.45 -7.60
CA GLU A 370 -23.08 30.59 -8.10
C GLU A 370 -22.53 30.36 -9.51
N GLY A 371 -22.76 29.17 -10.10
CA GLY A 371 -22.30 28.82 -11.44
C GLY A 371 -20.80 28.96 -11.57
N MET A 372 -20.35 29.66 -12.62
CA MET A 372 -18.94 29.79 -12.97
C MET A 372 -18.07 30.40 -11.86
N THR A 373 -18.63 31.23 -10.97
CA THR A 373 -17.87 31.83 -9.86
C THR A 373 -17.18 30.76 -8.99
N ALA A 374 -17.87 29.67 -8.69
CA ALA A 374 -17.32 28.57 -7.90
C ALA A 374 -16.21 27.80 -8.63
N TYR A 375 -16.32 27.65 -9.95
CA TYR A 375 -15.28 27.00 -10.75
C TYR A 375 -14.04 27.90 -10.92
N VAL A 376 -14.25 29.21 -11.13
CA VAL A 376 -13.15 30.19 -11.22
C VAL A 376 -12.39 30.25 -9.90
N ASP A 377 -13.07 30.22 -8.76
CA ASP A 377 -12.41 30.16 -7.45
C ASP A 377 -11.51 28.90 -7.28
N LEU A 378 -11.93 27.74 -7.80
CA LEU A 378 -11.04 26.57 -7.89
C LEU A 378 -9.83 26.85 -8.78
N GLN A 379 -10.04 27.39 -9.98
CA GLN A 379 -8.97 27.68 -10.93
C GLN A 379 -7.94 28.69 -10.37
N GLU A 380 -8.40 29.73 -9.66
CA GLU A 380 -7.52 30.70 -9.00
C GLU A 380 -6.68 30.06 -7.90
N ARG A 381 -7.23 29.10 -7.15
CA ARG A 381 -6.44 28.31 -6.19
C ARG A 381 -5.42 27.39 -6.86
N GLU A 382 -5.71 26.88 -8.05
CA GLU A 382 -4.76 26.12 -8.86
C GLU A 382 -3.58 27.00 -9.27
N PHE A 383 -3.85 28.17 -9.87
CA PHE A 383 -2.80 29.15 -10.21
C PHE A 383 -1.97 29.55 -8.98
N ALA A 384 -2.61 29.83 -7.84
CA ALA A 384 -1.89 30.14 -6.60
C ALA A 384 -1.00 28.98 -6.10
N SER A 385 -1.36 27.74 -6.43
CA SER A 385 -0.60 26.55 -6.03
C SER A 385 0.62 26.27 -6.90
N GLU A 386 0.73 26.88 -8.09
CA GLU A 386 1.90 26.73 -8.97
C GLU A 386 3.20 27.19 -8.29
N ALA A 387 3.13 28.21 -7.42
CA ALA A 387 4.26 28.66 -6.60
C ALA A 387 4.80 27.58 -5.64
N ARG A 388 4.04 26.51 -5.38
CA ARG A 388 4.43 25.35 -4.57
C ARG A 388 4.80 24.13 -5.43
N GLY A 389 4.86 24.29 -6.75
CA GLY A 389 5.20 23.22 -7.70
C GLY A 389 4.00 22.45 -8.29
N TYR A 390 2.76 22.93 -8.11
CA TYR A 390 1.61 22.36 -8.81
C TYR A 390 1.69 22.65 -10.31
N THR A 391 1.32 21.68 -11.16
CA THR A 391 1.45 21.80 -12.63
C THR A 391 0.18 21.49 -13.40
N ALA A 392 -0.86 20.98 -12.74
CA ALA A 392 -2.02 20.43 -13.44
C ALA A 392 -3.02 21.49 -13.92
N THR A 393 -2.82 22.78 -13.62
CA THR A 393 -3.55 23.88 -14.28
C THR A 393 -3.40 23.78 -15.81
N LYS A 394 -2.18 23.46 -16.28
CA LYS A 394 -1.86 23.13 -17.68
C LYS A 394 -2.16 21.64 -17.95
N HIS A 395 -3.45 21.32 -17.96
CA HIS A 395 -3.97 19.96 -17.97
C HIS A 395 -3.67 19.18 -19.26
N GLN A 396 -3.50 19.84 -20.42
CA GLN A 396 -3.13 19.16 -21.67
C GLN A 396 -1.71 18.61 -21.58
N ARG A 397 -0.76 19.45 -21.15
CA ARG A 397 0.61 19.05 -20.81
C ARG A 397 0.62 17.94 -19.76
N GLU A 398 -0.13 18.09 -18.67
CA GLU A 398 -0.08 17.18 -17.52
C GLU A 398 -0.43 15.73 -17.87
N VAL A 399 -1.34 15.52 -18.84
CA VAL A 399 -1.71 14.17 -19.33
C VAL A 399 -0.86 13.69 -20.49
N GLY A 400 0.12 14.49 -20.92
CA GLY A 400 1.15 14.11 -21.88
C GLY A 400 0.91 14.54 -23.32
N ALA A 401 0.09 15.56 -23.59
CA ALA A 401 -0.08 16.07 -24.95
C ALA A 401 1.27 16.38 -25.63
N GLY A 402 2.18 17.08 -24.92
CA GLY A 402 3.52 17.38 -25.42
C GLY A 402 4.42 16.15 -25.60
N TYR A 403 4.25 15.14 -24.75
CA TYR A 403 4.95 13.86 -24.92
C TYR A 403 4.49 13.12 -26.18
N PHE A 404 3.17 13.07 -26.43
CA PHE A 404 2.64 12.45 -27.64
C PHE A 404 2.95 13.27 -28.91
N ASP A 405 3.01 14.59 -28.83
CA ASP A 405 3.52 15.43 -29.92
C ASP A 405 4.99 15.12 -30.24
N ARG A 406 5.80 14.85 -29.21
CA ARG A 406 7.19 14.40 -29.42
C ARG A 406 7.25 13.05 -30.13
N ILE A 407 6.37 12.11 -29.80
CA ILE A 407 6.26 10.84 -30.53
C ILE A 407 5.84 11.10 -31.98
N ALA A 408 4.77 11.88 -32.19
CA ALA A 408 4.22 12.16 -33.51
C ALA A 408 5.29 12.78 -34.44
N THR A 409 6.03 13.77 -33.94
CA THR A 409 7.11 14.43 -34.68
C THR A 409 8.37 13.58 -34.85
N THR A 410 8.58 12.57 -34.00
CA THR A 410 9.66 11.59 -34.19
C THR A 410 9.34 10.62 -35.32
N VAL A 411 8.06 10.21 -35.44
CA VAL A 411 7.58 9.34 -36.53
C VAL A 411 7.50 10.10 -37.85
N ASP A 412 6.91 11.29 -37.83
CA ASP A 412 6.82 12.21 -38.96
C ASP A 412 7.15 13.65 -38.54
N PRO A 413 8.39 14.12 -38.80
CA PRO A 413 8.81 15.48 -38.48
C PRO A 413 7.97 16.60 -39.11
N ASN A 414 7.19 16.29 -40.15
CA ASN A 414 6.35 17.26 -40.87
C ASN A 414 4.85 17.13 -40.54
N THR A 415 4.48 16.38 -39.48
CA THR A 415 3.08 16.21 -39.11
C THR A 415 2.38 17.55 -38.91
N SER A 416 1.20 17.69 -39.53
CA SER A 416 0.35 18.88 -39.40
C SER A 416 -0.69 18.76 -38.29
N THR A 417 -0.68 17.64 -37.55
CA THR A 417 -1.70 17.29 -36.55
C THR A 417 -1.13 17.13 -35.14
N ALA A 418 -0.03 17.83 -34.83
CA ALA A 418 0.43 17.98 -33.45
C ALA A 418 -0.60 18.80 -32.64
N ALA A 419 -0.73 18.51 -31.34
CA ALA A 419 -1.85 18.95 -30.52
C ALA A 419 -1.62 20.26 -29.76
N LEU A 420 -0.43 20.48 -29.20
CA LEU A 420 -0.18 21.63 -28.31
C LEU A 420 -0.09 22.96 -29.06
N LYS A 421 0.51 22.97 -30.25
CA LYS A 421 0.68 24.17 -31.06
C LYS A 421 -0.70 24.67 -31.53
N GLY A 422 -1.05 25.91 -31.20
CA GLY A 422 -2.36 26.50 -31.49
C GLY A 422 -3.46 26.10 -30.50
N SER A 423 -3.12 25.41 -29.40
CA SER A 423 -4.08 25.10 -28.33
C SER A 423 -4.43 26.33 -27.50
N THR A 424 -5.58 26.30 -26.82
CA THR A 424 -5.94 27.33 -25.84
C THR A 424 -5.00 27.34 -24.64
N GLU A 425 -4.40 26.19 -24.29
CA GLU A 425 -3.37 26.11 -23.25
C GLU A 425 -2.14 26.97 -23.61
N GLU A 426 -1.61 26.82 -24.83
CA GLU A 426 -0.48 27.64 -25.33
C GLU A 426 -0.83 29.14 -25.35
N GLY A 427 -2.07 29.50 -25.70
CA GLY A 427 -2.50 30.88 -25.88
C GLY A 427 -3.00 31.61 -24.63
N GLN A 428 -3.38 30.90 -23.56
CA GLN A 428 -4.04 31.50 -22.38
C GLN A 428 -3.33 31.20 -21.05
N PHE A 429 -2.44 30.22 -21.01
CA PHE A 429 -1.76 29.77 -19.78
C PHE A 429 -0.25 30.02 -19.90
N HIS A 430 0.16 31.26 -19.65
CA HIS A 430 1.57 31.69 -19.75
C HIS A 430 2.36 31.36 -18.49
#